data_AF-A0A959HSE6-F1
#
_entry.id   AF-A0A959HSE6-F1
#
_cell.length_a   1.000
_cell.length_b   1.000
_cell.length_c   1.000
_cell.angle_alpha   90.00
_cell.angle_beta   90.00
_cell.angle_gamma   90.00
#
_symmetry.space_group_name_H-M   'P 1'
#
loop_
_entity.id
_entity.type
_entity.pdbx_description
1 polymer ?
#
loop_
_entity_poly.entity_id
_entity_poly.type
_entity_poly.pdbx_seq_one_letter_code
_entity_poly.pdbx_strand_id
1 'polypeptide(L)'
;MKIIFTLLGVLLFALSLQAQFTSPNTGVRWTLDSIAAHSPSTVTISDSTYSLLEELNFEENDSLIIDKNIRLEIAAGIEAKIKGYFYCSADSIAITAIDKENPYKGFWFYETATVYFNHTTIEYGGGLKVITPNFLMEQCEMSNNTLDRGSSTGGAISFSKGSPIVRSSTFKNNLHPALSSAANASAAVQVFDCYFEGNNQKNNNRPQINLGPSGEADSTRIIGNFVIGDPNLTMVGGISVSSLVGVTNQFVIRSNDIIGNRYGITNAGNSTGKIERNNILHNNTETNPLVGGSGISLYGTKMVMITENNIANNLWGITLIQNALANLGSDDAEDFNPGLNLFSNNGNGGITYALYNNTPNLVKALHNCWITGKYSTTEEVEDVIYHFQDDTTLGKVIYQPFECGQIVSISRINENQFDIFPNPARSSFSIQTYNDGLLEIFNMSGIKVFEKHINHGNNVITSDFTPGIYIVRLGNKSSHTVRKLIIQ
;
A
#
# COMPACT_ATOMS: atom_id res chain seq x y z
N MET A 1 31.87 -42.20 -63.12
CA MET A 1 31.19 -40.89 -62.97
C MET A 1 30.82 -40.74 -61.51
N LYS A 2 31.13 -39.57 -60.92
CA LYS A 2 31.32 -39.33 -59.48
C LYS A 2 30.04 -39.49 -58.66
N ILE A 3 30.18 -40.17 -57.53
CA ILE A 3 29.24 -40.23 -56.40
C ILE A 3 29.19 -38.83 -55.76
N ILE A 4 28.01 -38.22 -55.67
CA ILE A 4 27.80 -36.99 -54.90
C ILE A 4 27.11 -37.37 -53.59
N PHE A 5 27.86 -37.19 -52.50
CA PHE A 5 27.42 -37.36 -51.12
C PHE A 5 26.38 -36.32 -50.73
N THR A 6 25.27 -36.78 -50.17
CA THR A 6 24.33 -35.98 -49.38
C THR A 6 24.92 -35.81 -47.99
N LEU A 7 25.31 -34.59 -47.60
CA LEU A 7 25.73 -34.27 -46.24
C LEU A 7 24.51 -33.72 -45.47
N LEU A 8 23.83 -34.60 -44.72
CA LEU A 8 22.78 -34.21 -43.78
C LEU A 8 23.46 -33.82 -42.46
N GLY A 9 23.66 -32.52 -42.23
CA GLY A 9 24.13 -32.00 -40.95
C GLY A 9 23.02 -32.09 -39.90
N VAL A 10 23.12 -33.05 -38.99
CA VAL A 10 22.29 -33.11 -37.78
C VAL A 10 22.82 -32.04 -36.82
N LEU A 11 22.10 -30.92 -36.71
CA LEU A 11 22.30 -29.95 -35.65
C LEU A 11 21.77 -30.57 -34.34
N LEU A 12 22.66 -31.10 -33.51
CA LEU A 12 22.35 -31.40 -32.12
C LEU A 12 22.15 -30.07 -31.37
N PHE A 13 20.91 -29.64 -31.24
CA PHE A 13 20.54 -28.70 -30.18
C PHE A 13 20.71 -29.43 -28.84
N ALA A 14 21.78 -29.13 -28.12
CA ALA A 14 21.87 -29.46 -26.71
C ALA A 14 20.79 -28.63 -25.99
N LEU A 15 19.64 -29.25 -25.73
CA LEU A 15 18.68 -28.73 -24.76
C LEU A 15 19.40 -28.73 -23.41
N SER A 16 19.83 -27.54 -22.95
CA SER A 16 20.20 -27.38 -21.56
C SER A 16 18.94 -27.60 -20.72
N LEU A 17 18.77 -28.80 -20.17
CA LEU A 17 17.85 -29.02 -19.07
C LEU A 17 18.28 -28.07 -17.95
N GLN A 18 17.46 -27.06 -17.65
CA GLN A 18 17.65 -26.25 -16.46
C GLN A 18 17.47 -27.19 -15.26
N ALA A 19 18.43 -27.21 -14.35
CA ALA A 19 18.31 -28.00 -13.14
C ALA A 19 17.16 -27.43 -12.28
N GLN A 20 16.29 -28.32 -11.80
CA GLN A 20 15.11 -27.98 -11.02
C GLN A 20 14.74 -29.12 -10.08
N PHE A 21 14.20 -28.77 -8.91
CA PHE A 21 13.49 -29.70 -8.04
C PHE A 21 12.00 -29.64 -8.34
N THR A 22 11.39 -30.79 -8.62
CA THR A 22 9.94 -30.91 -8.79
C THR A 22 9.40 -31.85 -7.73
N SER A 23 8.40 -31.40 -6.97
CA SER A 23 7.77 -32.22 -5.94
C SER A 23 6.90 -33.34 -6.58
N PRO A 24 6.72 -34.51 -5.93
CA PRO A 24 6.17 -35.70 -6.57
C PRO A 24 4.64 -35.70 -6.73
N ASN A 25 3.93 -34.70 -6.20
CA ASN A 25 2.47 -34.58 -6.18
C ASN A 25 1.77 -35.68 -5.38
N THR A 26 2.29 -36.03 -4.20
CA THR A 26 1.79 -37.17 -3.40
C THR A 26 1.18 -36.76 -2.07
N GLY A 27 1.08 -35.46 -1.78
CA GLY A 27 0.63 -34.98 -0.47
C GLY A 27 1.77 -34.74 0.52
N VAL A 28 3.02 -34.77 0.05
CA VAL A 28 4.19 -34.70 0.91
C VAL A 28 4.45 -33.26 1.36
N ARG A 29 4.86 -33.12 2.61
CA ARG A 29 5.26 -31.85 3.22
C ARG A 29 6.78 -31.74 3.20
N TRP A 30 7.29 -30.81 2.41
CA TRP A 30 8.71 -30.51 2.28
C TRP A 30 9.09 -29.33 3.16
N THR A 31 10.16 -29.50 3.92
CA THR A 31 10.95 -28.40 4.50
C THR A 31 12.23 -28.20 3.69
N LEU A 32 12.90 -27.07 3.86
CA LEU A 32 14.22 -26.85 3.23
C LEU A 32 15.24 -27.93 3.63
N ASP A 33 15.20 -28.43 4.87
CA ASP A 33 16.02 -29.56 5.34
C ASP A 33 15.76 -30.83 4.52
N SER A 34 14.48 -31.16 4.31
CA SER A 34 14.11 -32.34 3.54
C SER A 34 14.50 -32.21 2.07
N ILE A 35 14.39 -31.01 1.48
CA ILE A 35 14.84 -30.77 0.10
C ILE A 35 16.36 -30.92 0.01
N ALA A 36 17.13 -30.34 0.93
CA ALA A 36 18.58 -30.46 0.92
C ALA A 36 19.06 -31.92 1.05
N ALA A 37 18.36 -32.73 1.85
CA ALA A 37 18.67 -34.15 2.00
C ALA A 37 18.33 -34.97 0.74
N HIS A 38 17.24 -34.64 0.05
CA HIS A 38 16.82 -35.37 -1.16
C HIS A 38 17.49 -34.85 -2.45
N SER A 39 17.80 -33.55 -2.49
CA SER A 39 18.34 -32.83 -3.64
C SER A 39 19.39 -31.80 -3.17
N PRO A 40 20.59 -32.26 -2.78
CA PRO A 40 21.65 -31.39 -2.24
C PRO A 40 22.24 -30.42 -3.29
N SER A 41 21.97 -30.64 -4.58
CA SER A 41 22.31 -29.65 -5.63
C SER A 41 21.32 -28.48 -5.66
N THR A 42 20.07 -28.70 -5.26
CA THR A 42 19.02 -27.68 -5.26
C THR A 42 19.12 -26.78 -4.03
N VAL A 43 19.27 -27.38 -2.84
CA VAL A 43 19.38 -26.63 -1.57
C VAL A 43 20.60 -27.10 -0.80
N THR A 44 21.45 -26.16 -0.41
CA THR A 44 22.56 -26.39 0.52
C THR A 44 22.29 -25.69 1.85
N ILE A 45 22.90 -26.20 2.92
CA ILE A 45 22.69 -25.71 4.29
C ILE A 45 24.05 -25.39 4.91
N SER A 46 24.16 -24.21 5.50
CA SER A 46 25.25 -23.79 6.38
C SER A 46 24.66 -23.09 7.59
N ASP A 47 24.68 -23.75 8.75
CA ASP A 47 24.03 -23.28 9.97
C ASP A 47 22.53 -22.97 9.76
N SER A 48 22.10 -21.72 9.99
CA SER A 48 20.73 -21.25 9.74
C SER A 48 20.53 -20.63 8.36
N THR A 49 21.53 -20.71 7.48
CA THR A 49 21.49 -20.17 6.12
C THR A 49 21.31 -21.30 5.12
N TYR A 50 20.31 -21.17 4.26
CA TYR A 50 19.96 -22.08 3.19
C TYR A 50 20.23 -21.39 1.86
N SER A 51 20.98 -22.02 0.97
CA SER A 51 21.16 -21.50 -0.39
C SER A 51 20.33 -22.29 -1.38
N LEU A 52 19.40 -21.61 -2.07
CA LEU A 52 18.61 -22.18 -3.16
C LEU A 52 19.31 -21.92 -4.49
N LEU A 53 19.79 -22.99 -5.13
CA LEU A 53 20.66 -22.94 -6.30
C LEU A 53 19.96 -23.36 -7.60
N GLU A 54 18.79 -24.00 -7.51
CA GLU A 54 18.01 -24.50 -8.64
C GLU A 54 16.52 -24.12 -8.49
N GLU A 55 15.75 -24.15 -9.59
CA GLU A 55 14.31 -23.79 -9.55
C GLU A 55 13.51 -24.78 -8.68
N LEU A 56 12.52 -24.26 -7.95
CA LEU A 56 11.55 -25.09 -7.22
C LEU A 56 10.23 -25.15 -7.99
N ASN A 57 9.70 -26.35 -8.20
CA ASN A 57 8.39 -26.61 -8.79
C ASN A 57 7.56 -27.47 -7.83
N PHE A 58 6.64 -26.85 -7.10
CA PHE A 58 5.76 -27.54 -6.16
C PHE A 58 4.41 -27.84 -6.80
N GLU A 59 4.08 -29.12 -6.90
CA GLU A 59 2.82 -29.62 -7.43
C GLU A 59 1.66 -29.46 -6.43
N GLU A 60 0.43 -29.54 -6.95
CA GLU A 60 -0.80 -29.11 -6.27
C GLU A 60 -1.04 -29.74 -4.90
N ASN A 61 -0.70 -31.03 -4.73
CA ASN A 61 -0.96 -31.73 -3.48
C ASN A 61 0.17 -31.56 -2.45
N ASP A 62 1.34 -31.07 -2.84
CA ASP A 62 2.49 -30.99 -1.95
C ASP A 62 2.58 -29.63 -1.24
N SER A 63 3.38 -29.58 -0.18
CA SER A 63 3.60 -28.35 0.60
C SER A 63 5.07 -28.00 0.72
N LEU A 64 5.41 -26.72 0.60
CA LEU A 64 6.68 -26.16 1.07
C LEU A 64 6.44 -25.41 2.38
N ILE A 65 7.13 -25.84 3.44
CA ILE A 65 7.00 -25.32 4.80
C ILE A 65 8.35 -24.76 5.25
N ILE A 66 8.32 -23.51 5.70
CA ILE A 66 9.41 -22.81 6.37
C ILE A 66 8.89 -22.38 7.75
N ASP A 67 9.15 -23.22 8.74
CA ASP A 67 8.64 -23.11 10.13
C ASP A 67 9.78 -22.91 11.15
N LYS A 68 10.98 -22.60 10.68
CA LYS A 68 12.16 -22.27 11.49
C LYS A 68 12.68 -20.88 11.16
N ASN A 69 13.34 -20.26 12.13
CA ASN A 69 14.05 -19.00 11.93
C ASN A 69 15.29 -19.26 11.06
N ILE A 70 15.23 -18.82 9.81
CA ILE A 70 16.24 -19.11 8.79
C ILE A 70 16.47 -17.92 7.87
N ARG A 71 17.61 -17.95 7.19
CA ARG A 71 17.91 -17.10 6.04
C ARG A 71 17.97 -17.96 4.78
N LEU A 72 17.05 -17.74 3.85
CA LEU A 72 17.04 -18.34 2.52
C LEU A 72 17.66 -17.38 1.52
N GLU A 73 18.85 -17.71 1.03
CA GLU A 73 19.55 -16.98 -0.01
C GLU A 73 19.34 -17.67 -1.36
N ILE A 74 18.80 -16.96 -2.33
CA ILE A 74 18.42 -17.51 -3.63
C ILE A 74 19.40 -17.04 -4.70
N ALA A 75 19.89 -17.97 -5.51
CA ALA A 75 20.79 -17.68 -6.62
C ALA A 75 20.13 -16.85 -7.73
N ALA A 76 20.96 -16.16 -8.51
CA ALA A 76 20.52 -15.33 -9.62
C ALA A 76 19.62 -16.09 -10.60
N GLY A 77 18.52 -15.45 -11.02
CA GLY A 77 17.64 -16.00 -12.06
C GLY A 77 16.73 -17.16 -11.64
N ILE A 78 16.81 -17.63 -10.39
CA ILE A 78 15.97 -18.71 -9.86
C ILE A 78 14.56 -18.22 -9.54
N GLU A 79 13.55 -19.02 -9.91
CA GLU A 79 12.13 -18.80 -9.60
C GLU A 79 11.58 -19.98 -8.82
N ALA A 80 10.75 -19.70 -7.81
CA ALA A 80 9.97 -20.71 -7.11
C ALA A 80 8.52 -20.72 -7.63
N LYS A 81 8.12 -21.82 -8.27
CA LYS A 81 6.80 -22.03 -8.89
C LYS A 81 5.98 -22.94 -7.99
N ILE A 82 4.91 -22.42 -7.41
CA ILE A 82 4.10 -23.13 -6.41
C ILE A 82 2.66 -23.28 -6.91
N LYS A 83 2.21 -24.52 -7.07
CA LYS A 83 0.80 -24.88 -7.29
C LYS A 83 0.12 -25.41 -6.03
N GLY A 84 0.91 -25.96 -5.10
CA GLY A 84 0.41 -26.48 -3.83
C GLY A 84 0.47 -25.46 -2.70
N TYR A 85 0.81 -25.93 -1.51
CA TYR A 85 0.81 -25.12 -0.29
C TYR A 85 2.17 -24.47 -0.04
N PHE A 86 2.19 -23.21 0.36
CA PHE A 86 3.39 -22.51 0.79
C PHE A 86 3.16 -21.81 2.12
N TYR A 87 3.91 -22.19 3.15
CA TYR A 87 3.74 -21.69 4.51
C TYR A 87 5.07 -21.20 5.08
N CYS A 88 5.16 -19.90 5.35
CA CYS A 88 6.20 -19.28 6.17
C CYS A 88 5.57 -18.90 7.52
N SER A 89 6.00 -19.53 8.61
CA SER A 89 5.29 -19.44 9.91
C SER A 89 6.18 -19.30 11.15
N ALA A 90 7.49 -19.17 10.97
CA ALA A 90 8.41 -18.93 12.08
C ALA A 90 8.38 -17.45 12.54
N ASP A 91 9.06 -17.15 13.64
CA ASP A 91 9.10 -15.79 14.22
C ASP A 91 10.01 -14.83 13.44
N SER A 92 10.92 -15.35 12.61
CA SER A 92 11.84 -14.54 11.82
C SER A 92 12.37 -15.33 10.62
N ILE A 93 11.85 -15.07 9.43
CA ILE A 93 12.32 -15.65 8.17
C ILE A 93 12.88 -14.53 7.29
N ALA A 94 14.07 -14.72 6.73
CA ALA A 94 14.64 -13.82 5.72
C ALA A 94 14.79 -14.53 4.38
N ILE A 95 14.23 -13.96 3.31
CA ILE A 95 14.38 -14.41 1.92
C ILE A 95 15.08 -13.31 1.14
N THR A 96 16.19 -13.63 0.50
CA THR A 96 17.11 -12.65 -0.07
C THR A 96 17.90 -13.23 -1.23
N ALA A 97 18.64 -12.41 -1.98
CA ALA A 97 19.55 -12.89 -3.01
C ALA A 97 20.93 -13.28 -2.44
N ILE A 98 21.56 -14.28 -3.05
CA ILE A 98 22.99 -14.55 -2.86
C ILE A 98 23.81 -13.38 -3.43
N ASP A 99 23.47 -12.93 -4.63
CA ASP A 99 24.05 -11.76 -5.28
C ASP A 99 22.97 -10.68 -5.44
N LYS A 100 23.11 -9.58 -4.68
CA LYS A 100 22.13 -8.48 -4.66
C LYS A 100 22.14 -7.64 -5.93
N GLU A 101 23.24 -7.66 -6.69
CA GLU A 101 23.34 -7.00 -7.99
C GLU A 101 22.73 -7.86 -9.10
N ASN A 102 22.65 -9.17 -8.90
CA ASN A 102 21.96 -10.12 -9.79
C ASN A 102 20.91 -10.96 -9.02
N PRO A 103 19.78 -10.36 -8.63
CA PRO A 103 18.71 -11.02 -7.89
C PRO A 103 18.13 -12.32 -8.46
N TYR A 104 17.41 -13.03 -7.59
CA TYR A 104 16.49 -14.11 -7.97
C TYR A 104 15.22 -13.56 -8.64
N LYS A 105 14.56 -14.39 -9.46
CA LYS A 105 13.35 -13.98 -10.20
C LYS A 105 12.17 -13.69 -9.31
N GLY A 106 11.98 -14.48 -8.25
CA GLY A 106 10.86 -14.32 -7.33
C GLY A 106 10.06 -15.61 -7.15
N PHE A 107 8.79 -15.43 -6.76
CA PHE A 107 7.85 -16.52 -6.54
C PHE A 107 6.65 -16.37 -7.45
N TRP A 108 6.23 -17.48 -8.04
CA TRP A 108 5.00 -17.60 -8.80
C TRP A 108 4.04 -18.54 -8.09
N PHE A 109 2.97 -17.98 -7.54
CA PHE A 109 1.87 -18.73 -6.93
C PHE A 109 0.76 -18.91 -7.95
N TYR A 110 0.60 -20.14 -8.43
CA TYR A 110 -0.42 -20.52 -9.41
C TYR A 110 -1.82 -20.52 -8.80
N GLU A 111 -2.84 -20.68 -9.64
CA GLU A 111 -4.25 -20.58 -9.26
C GLU A 111 -4.67 -21.53 -8.12
N THR A 112 -4.10 -22.73 -8.07
CA THR A 112 -4.38 -23.76 -7.07
C THR A 112 -3.63 -23.56 -5.75
N ALA A 113 -2.68 -22.62 -5.71
CA ALA A 113 -1.82 -22.45 -4.55
C ALA A 113 -2.60 -21.95 -3.33
N THR A 114 -2.12 -22.31 -2.14
CA THR A 114 -2.56 -21.69 -0.88
C THR A 114 -1.32 -21.15 -0.16
N VAL A 115 -1.32 -19.85 0.12
CA VAL A 115 -0.11 -19.12 0.47
C VAL A 115 -0.28 -18.39 1.79
N TYR A 116 0.66 -18.61 2.69
CA TYR A 116 0.76 -17.93 3.98
C TYR A 116 2.18 -17.42 4.22
N PHE A 117 2.29 -16.12 4.46
CA PHE A 117 3.51 -15.47 4.92
C PHE A 117 3.26 -14.82 6.29
N ASN A 118 4.12 -15.15 7.26
CA ASN A 118 4.18 -14.50 8.56
C ASN A 118 5.63 -14.19 8.94
N HIS A 119 5.88 -13.04 9.59
CA HIS A 119 7.21 -12.59 10.05
C HIS A 119 8.34 -12.84 9.03
N THR A 120 8.05 -12.57 7.76
CA THR A 120 8.98 -12.83 6.66
C THR A 120 9.46 -11.54 6.03
N THR A 121 10.78 -11.35 5.98
CA THR A 121 11.43 -10.30 5.20
C THR A 121 11.81 -10.84 3.83
N ILE A 122 11.40 -10.16 2.75
CA ILE A 122 11.66 -10.52 1.36
C ILE A 122 12.35 -9.34 0.66
N GLU A 123 13.61 -9.52 0.31
CA GLU A 123 14.47 -8.45 -0.20
C GLU A 123 15.31 -8.87 -1.40
N TYR A 124 15.74 -7.89 -2.21
CA TYR A 124 16.64 -8.12 -3.34
C TYR A 124 16.18 -9.22 -4.31
N GLY A 125 14.87 -9.31 -4.57
CA GLY A 125 14.27 -10.23 -5.53
C GLY A 125 13.51 -9.55 -6.66
N GLY A 126 12.78 -10.35 -7.43
CA GLY A 126 11.86 -9.91 -8.49
C GLY A 126 10.36 -10.02 -8.16
N GLY A 127 10.04 -10.08 -6.87
CA GLY A 127 8.67 -9.98 -6.35
C GLY A 127 7.83 -11.26 -6.41
N LEU A 128 6.55 -11.13 -6.05
CA LEU A 128 5.59 -12.21 -5.91
C LEU A 128 4.47 -12.09 -6.94
N LYS A 129 4.33 -13.08 -7.82
CA LYS A 129 3.19 -13.21 -8.73
C LYS A 129 2.12 -14.08 -8.07
N VAL A 130 0.97 -13.48 -7.75
CA VAL A 130 -0.11 -14.14 -7.02
C VAL A 130 -1.32 -14.33 -7.94
N ILE A 131 -1.46 -15.54 -8.47
CA ILE A 131 -2.60 -15.94 -9.32
C ILE A 131 -3.74 -16.52 -8.49
N THR A 132 -3.44 -17.17 -7.37
CA THR A 132 -4.44 -17.75 -6.45
C THR A 132 -5.27 -16.68 -5.73
N PRO A 133 -6.56 -16.95 -5.44
CA PRO A 133 -7.33 -16.15 -4.48
C PRO A 133 -6.91 -16.39 -3.01
N ASN A 134 -6.20 -17.48 -2.72
CA ASN A 134 -5.87 -17.94 -1.36
C ASN A 134 -4.48 -17.43 -0.95
N PHE A 135 -4.40 -16.16 -0.60
CA PHE A 135 -3.16 -15.52 -0.18
C PHE A 135 -3.38 -14.68 1.08
N LEU A 136 -2.57 -14.96 2.11
CA LEU A 136 -2.48 -14.17 3.33
C LEU A 136 -1.02 -13.83 3.62
N MET A 137 -0.74 -12.55 3.79
CA MET A 137 0.53 -12.02 4.25
C MET A 137 0.30 -11.13 5.47
N GLU A 138 0.99 -11.42 6.56
CA GLU A 138 0.92 -10.64 7.78
C GLU A 138 2.28 -10.45 8.45
N GLN A 139 2.52 -9.29 9.06
CA GLN A 139 3.74 -9.03 9.83
C GLN A 139 5.03 -9.20 9.01
N CYS A 140 4.97 -8.93 7.71
CA CYS A 140 6.08 -9.14 6.78
C CYS A 140 6.72 -7.83 6.32
N GLU A 141 7.90 -7.92 5.70
CA GLU A 141 8.56 -6.83 5.00
C GLU A 141 8.89 -7.23 3.57
N MET A 142 8.58 -6.36 2.60
CA MET A 142 9.05 -6.46 1.22
C MET A 142 9.79 -5.19 0.84
N SER A 143 11.12 -5.29 0.75
CA SER A 143 11.96 -4.11 0.56
C SER A 143 13.08 -4.31 -0.44
N ASN A 144 13.45 -3.26 -1.16
CA ASN A 144 14.60 -3.27 -2.07
C ASN A 144 14.56 -4.41 -3.11
N ASN A 145 13.37 -4.80 -3.58
CA ASN A 145 13.25 -5.74 -4.68
C ASN A 145 13.55 -5.00 -5.99
N THR A 146 14.71 -5.29 -6.59
CA THR A 146 15.35 -4.51 -7.66
C THR A 146 15.32 -5.17 -9.03
N LEU A 147 14.84 -6.41 -9.16
CA LEU A 147 14.81 -7.08 -10.46
C LEU A 147 13.63 -6.61 -11.29
N ASP A 148 13.91 -5.89 -12.37
CA ASP A 148 12.87 -5.36 -13.27
C ASP A 148 11.99 -6.45 -13.90
N ARG A 149 12.65 -7.47 -14.46
CA ARG A 149 12.00 -8.59 -15.17
C ARG A 149 11.96 -9.85 -14.30
N GLY A 150 11.46 -9.69 -13.08
CA GLY A 150 11.18 -10.79 -12.16
C GLY A 150 9.86 -11.50 -12.44
N SER A 151 9.44 -12.35 -11.50
CA SER A 151 8.12 -13.01 -11.48
C SER A 151 6.99 -11.98 -11.46
N SER A 152 7.18 -10.87 -10.76
CA SER A 152 6.21 -9.78 -10.65
C SER A 152 6.71 -8.51 -11.32
N THR A 153 5.98 -8.04 -12.33
CA THR A 153 6.33 -6.84 -13.12
C THR A 153 5.35 -5.68 -12.94
N GLY A 154 4.28 -5.89 -12.17
CA GLY A 154 3.27 -4.87 -11.84
C GLY A 154 3.55 -4.15 -10.52
N GLY A 155 4.17 -4.86 -9.57
CA GLY A 155 4.51 -4.40 -8.22
C GLY A 155 5.43 -5.40 -7.50
N ALA A 156 5.83 -5.13 -6.26
CA ALA A 156 6.51 -6.11 -5.40
C ALA A 156 5.62 -7.35 -5.20
N ILE A 157 4.29 -7.14 -5.13
CA ILE A 157 3.27 -8.17 -5.27
C ILE A 157 2.31 -7.81 -6.40
N SER A 158 2.03 -8.76 -7.29
CA SER A 158 1.00 -8.63 -8.33
C SER A 158 -0.11 -9.66 -8.16
N PHE A 159 -1.32 -9.21 -7.84
CA PHE A 159 -2.51 -10.04 -7.67
C PHE A 159 -3.31 -10.17 -8.98
N SER A 160 -3.99 -11.30 -9.16
CA SER A 160 -4.79 -11.54 -10.37
C SER A 160 -6.26 -11.84 -10.11
N LYS A 161 -6.66 -12.38 -8.95
CA LYS A 161 -8.07 -12.64 -8.63
C LYS A 161 -8.35 -12.78 -7.13
N GLY A 162 -9.64 -12.82 -6.79
CA GLY A 162 -10.12 -13.10 -5.43
C GLY A 162 -9.93 -11.92 -4.47
N SER A 163 -9.94 -12.23 -3.16
CA SER A 163 -9.77 -11.24 -2.08
C SER A 163 -8.52 -11.52 -1.24
N PRO A 164 -7.30 -11.46 -1.84
CA PRO A 164 -6.07 -11.70 -1.10
C PRO A 164 -5.87 -10.64 -0.01
N ILE A 165 -5.27 -11.04 1.11
CA ILE A 165 -5.11 -10.21 2.30
C ILE A 165 -3.63 -9.90 2.53
N VAL A 166 -3.34 -8.62 2.71
CA VAL A 166 -2.05 -8.11 3.19
C VAL A 166 -2.32 -7.23 4.41
N ARG A 167 -1.76 -7.58 5.57
CA ARG A 167 -1.95 -6.78 6.79
C ARG A 167 -0.69 -6.59 7.61
N SER A 168 -0.62 -5.51 8.37
CA SER A 168 0.44 -5.26 9.35
C SER A 168 1.85 -5.44 8.77
N SER A 169 2.04 -5.06 7.51
CA SER A 169 3.26 -5.36 6.73
C SER A 169 3.91 -4.08 6.20
N THR A 170 5.19 -4.16 5.87
CA THR A 170 6.01 -3.03 5.42
C THR A 170 6.45 -3.22 3.97
N PHE A 171 6.36 -2.16 3.15
CA PHE A 171 6.82 -2.14 1.76
C PHE A 171 7.71 -0.92 1.52
N LYS A 172 8.97 -1.12 1.15
CA LYS A 172 9.95 -0.03 1.04
C LYS A 172 10.82 -0.13 -0.20
N ASN A 173 11.02 0.98 -0.90
CA ASN A 173 12.08 1.14 -1.90
C ASN A 173 12.10 0.02 -2.98
N ASN A 174 10.93 -0.55 -3.29
CA ASN A 174 10.82 -1.54 -4.34
C ASN A 174 10.91 -0.85 -5.71
N LEU A 175 11.52 -1.52 -6.69
CA LEU A 175 11.67 -0.98 -8.04
C LEU A 175 10.33 -0.64 -8.69
N HIS A 176 9.34 -1.51 -8.47
CA HIS A 176 7.96 -1.37 -8.93
C HIS A 176 7.06 -0.86 -7.77
N PRO A 177 5.78 -0.51 -8.02
CA PRO A 177 4.79 -0.30 -6.96
C PRO A 177 4.84 -1.38 -5.88
N ALA A 178 4.41 -1.10 -4.65
CA ALA A 178 4.35 -2.12 -3.61
C ALA A 178 3.36 -3.22 -4.01
N LEU A 179 2.14 -2.81 -4.34
CA LEU A 179 1.04 -3.70 -4.67
C LEU A 179 0.47 -3.34 -6.04
N SER A 180 0.12 -4.36 -6.81
CA SER A 180 -0.60 -4.18 -8.06
C SER A 180 -1.63 -5.27 -8.33
N SER A 181 -2.59 -4.98 -9.19
CA SER A 181 -3.43 -6.01 -9.79
C SER A 181 -3.73 -5.71 -11.26
N ALA A 182 -4.12 -6.75 -12.00
CA ALA A 182 -4.36 -6.62 -13.43
C ALA A 182 -5.59 -5.74 -13.73
N ALA A 183 -5.47 -4.85 -14.72
CA ALA A 183 -6.54 -3.93 -15.09
C ALA A 183 -7.76 -4.65 -15.71
N ASN A 184 -7.56 -5.83 -16.29
CA ASN A 184 -8.57 -6.64 -16.97
C ASN A 184 -9.02 -7.87 -16.16
N ALA A 185 -8.70 -7.93 -14.88
CA ALA A 185 -9.12 -8.99 -13.97
C ALA A 185 -9.81 -8.40 -12.74
N SER A 186 -10.50 -9.25 -11.98
CA SER A 186 -11.21 -8.84 -10.76
C SER A 186 -10.47 -9.33 -9.53
N ALA A 187 -9.80 -8.42 -8.83
CA ALA A 187 -9.09 -8.71 -7.59
C ALA A 187 -9.48 -7.68 -6.51
N ALA A 188 -10.31 -8.11 -5.56
CA ALA A 188 -10.76 -7.33 -4.43
C ALA A 188 -9.72 -7.39 -3.29
N VAL A 189 -8.54 -6.82 -3.53
CA VAL A 189 -7.41 -6.90 -2.58
C VAL A 189 -7.76 -6.21 -1.25
N GLN A 190 -7.38 -6.84 -0.14
CA GLN A 190 -7.64 -6.35 1.22
C GLN A 190 -6.31 -5.94 1.87
N VAL A 191 -6.15 -4.65 2.20
CA VAL A 191 -4.90 -4.04 2.69
C VAL A 191 -5.17 -3.31 4.01
N PHE A 192 -4.58 -3.80 5.11
CA PHE A 192 -4.85 -3.30 6.45
C PHE A 192 -3.58 -2.96 7.23
N ASP A 193 -3.54 -1.80 7.87
CA ASP A 193 -2.51 -1.45 8.87
C ASP A 193 -1.06 -1.63 8.36
N CYS A 194 -0.83 -1.40 7.06
CA CYS A 194 0.48 -1.53 6.43
C CYS A 194 1.20 -0.19 6.32
N TYR A 195 2.52 -0.26 6.14
CA TYR A 195 3.40 0.88 5.91
C TYR A 195 4.04 0.81 4.52
N PHE A 196 3.89 1.87 3.72
CA PHE A 196 4.42 1.99 2.37
C PHE A 196 5.30 3.24 2.28
N GLU A 197 6.54 3.09 1.81
CA GLU A 197 7.46 4.21 1.64
C GLU A 197 8.36 4.04 0.42
N GLY A 198 8.42 5.07 -0.43
CA GLY A 198 9.38 5.12 -1.54
C GLY A 198 9.26 3.96 -2.52
N ASN A 199 8.11 3.31 -2.66
CA ASN A 199 7.95 2.26 -3.68
C ASN A 199 7.87 2.86 -5.09
N ASN A 200 8.09 2.04 -6.11
CA ASN A 200 8.21 2.45 -7.50
C ASN A 200 9.44 3.33 -7.79
N GLN A 201 10.62 2.85 -7.36
CA GLN A 201 11.92 3.51 -7.61
C GLN A 201 12.25 3.71 -9.10
N LYS A 202 11.53 3.04 -10.00
CA LYS A 202 11.54 3.36 -11.44
C LYS A 202 11.08 4.77 -11.78
N ASN A 203 10.40 5.44 -10.84
CA ASN A 203 9.76 6.73 -11.03
C ASN A 203 8.92 6.75 -12.32
N ASN A 204 8.14 5.69 -12.55
CA ASN A 204 7.20 5.64 -13.66
C ASN A 204 5.81 6.09 -13.20
N ASN A 205 4.89 6.32 -14.15
CA ASN A 205 3.54 6.82 -13.87
C ASN A 205 2.63 5.75 -13.24
N ARG A 206 2.97 5.29 -12.03
CA ARG A 206 2.20 4.33 -11.24
C ARG A 206 2.28 4.71 -9.76
N PRO A 207 1.19 4.60 -9.01
CA PRO A 207 1.22 4.84 -7.56
C PRO A 207 1.88 3.70 -6.79
N GLN A 208 2.14 3.92 -5.50
CA GLN A 208 2.68 2.89 -4.61
C GLN A 208 1.71 1.70 -4.45
N ILE A 209 0.40 1.97 -4.36
CA ILE A 209 -0.66 0.96 -4.39
C ILE A 209 -1.43 1.13 -5.70
N ASN A 210 -1.25 0.22 -6.66
CA ASN A 210 -1.76 0.34 -8.02
C ASN A 210 -2.71 -0.80 -8.41
N LEU A 211 -3.94 -0.74 -7.91
CA LEU A 211 -4.91 -1.81 -8.07
C LEU A 211 -5.87 -1.54 -9.24
N GLY A 212 -6.14 -2.60 -10.00
CA GLY A 212 -7.23 -2.69 -10.95
C GLY A 212 -8.59 -2.92 -10.26
N PRO A 213 -9.59 -3.34 -11.03
CA PRO A 213 -10.98 -3.44 -10.57
C PRO A 213 -11.20 -4.64 -9.62
N SER A 214 -12.11 -4.49 -8.64
CA SER A 214 -12.46 -5.54 -7.68
C SER A 214 -13.43 -6.60 -8.22
N GLY A 215 -14.24 -6.28 -9.23
CA GLY A 215 -15.39 -7.07 -9.64
C GLY A 215 -16.65 -6.78 -8.82
N GLU A 216 -17.64 -7.67 -8.95
CA GLU A 216 -18.96 -7.51 -8.30
C GLU A 216 -19.10 -8.27 -6.98
N ALA A 217 -18.27 -9.31 -6.78
CA ALA A 217 -18.39 -10.21 -5.64
C ALA A 217 -17.94 -9.58 -4.31
N ASP A 218 -16.98 -8.66 -4.35
CA ASP A 218 -16.43 -7.99 -3.17
C ASP A 218 -15.81 -6.63 -3.57
N SER A 219 -15.44 -5.84 -2.57
CA SER A 219 -14.78 -4.54 -2.72
C SER A 219 -13.31 -4.61 -2.32
N THR A 220 -12.45 -3.90 -3.05
CA THR A 220 -11.08 -3.61 -2.59
C THR A 220 -11.13 -2.74 -1.33
N ARG A 221 -10.39 -3.09 -0.28
CA ARG A 221 -10.35 -2.33 0.98
C ARG A 221 -8.91 -1.92 1.30
N ILE A 222 -8.67 -0.63 1.46
CA ILE A 222 -7.37 -0.07 1.85
C ILE A 222 -7.61 0.76 3.11
N ILE A 223 -7.31 0.19 4.28
CA ILE A 223 -7.72 0.74 5.58
C ILE A 223 -6.55 0.81 6.56
N GLY A 224 -6.40 1.93 7.27
CA GLY A 224 -5.44 2.04 8.37
C GLY A 224 -3.97 2.14 7.95
N ASN A 225 -3.68 2.42 6.68
CA ASN A 225 -2.32 2.36 6.15
C ASN A 225 -1.59 3.71 6.19
N PHE A 226 -0.27 3.65 6.23
CA PHE A 226 0.62 4.79 5.99
C PHE A 226 1.21 4.69 4.58
N VAL A 227 1.02 5.70 3.74
CA VAL A 227 1.53 5.77 2.37
C VAL A 227 2.35 7.05 2.19
N ILE A 228 3.65 6.92 2.41
CA ILE A 228 4.60 8.03 2.44
C ILE A 228 5.39 8.06 1.13
N GLY A 229 5.29 9.15 0.38
CA GLY A 229 6.05 9.32 -0.86
C GLY A 229 7.50 9.73 -0.60
N ASP A 230 8.35 9.48 -1.59
CA ASP A 230 9.71 10.01 -1.65
C ASP A 230 9.67 11.32 -2.47
N PRO A 231 10.13 12.45 -1.92
CA PRO A 231 10.13 13.73 -2.62
C PRO A 231 10.94 13.74 -3.93
N ASN A 232 11.85 12.78 -4.13
CA ASN A 232 12.59 12.63 -5.37
C ASN A 232 11.82 11.85 -6.46
N LEU A 233 10.72 11.19 -6.11
CA LEU A 233 9.88 10.41 -7.03
C LEU A 233 8.66 11.23 -7.48
N THR A 234 8.87 12.06 -8.50
CA THR A 234 7.86 12.99 -9.02
C THR A 234 6.74 12.30 -9.82
N MET A 235 6.90 11.06 -10.28
CA MET A 235 5.89 10.37 -11.08
C MET A 235 4.98 9.43 -10.27
N VAL A 236 5.29 9.22 -8.99
CA VAL A 236 4.69 8.17 -8.16
C VAL A 236 3.55 8.72 -7.28
N GLY A 237 2.32 8.28 -7.53
CA GLY A 237 1.17 8.59 -6.68
C GLY A 237 1.07 7.73 -5.41
N GLY A 238 0.15 8.06 -4.51
CA GLY A 238 -0.12 7.27 -3.31
C GLY A 238 -0.90 6.00 -3.61
N ILE A 239 -2.20 6.18 -3.92
CA ILE A 239 -3.15 5.08 -4.10
C ILE A 239 -3.94 5.24 -5.41
N SER A 240 -4.07 4.17 -6.18
CA SER A 240 -5.08 4.01 -7.23
C SER A 240 -5.80 2.68 -7.10
N VAL A 241 -7.13 2.74 -7.22
CA VAL A 241 -8.00 1.57 -7.39
C VAL A 241 -8.91 1.86 -8.58
N SER A 242 -8.58 1.42 -9.79
CA SER A 242 -9.23 1.94 -11.01
C SER A 242 -9.72 0.86 -11.97
N SER A 243 -10.85 1.13 -12.65
CA SER A 243 -11.38 0.33 -13.75
C SER A 243 -11.06 0.99 -15.09
N LEU A 244 -9.92 0.70 -15.69
CA LEU A 244 -9.50 1.34 -16.94
C LEU A 244 -10.08 0.68 -18.21
N VAL A 245 -10.62 -0.53 -18.09
CA VAL A 245 -11.18 -1.31 -19.23
C VAL A 245 -12.65 -1.72 -19.03
N GLY A 246 -13.35 -1.03 -18.12
CA GLY A 246 -14.80 -1.14 -17.94
C GLY A 246 -15.31 -2.23 -16.99
N VAL A 247 -14.44 -3.02 -16.38
CA VAL A 247 -14.82 -4.04 -15.37
C VAL A 247 -15.35 -3.36 -14.11
N THR A 248 -16.47 -3.83 -13.56
CA THR A 248 -17.04 -3.27 -12.33
C THR A 248 -16.02 -3.21 -11.21
N ASN A 249 -15.94 -2.06 -10.54
CA ASN A 249 -15.03 -1.81 -9.44
C ASN A 249 -15.75 -1.21 -8.25
N GLN A 250 -15.49 -1.77 -7.07
CA GLN A 250 -16.03 -1.33 -5.79
C GLN A 250 -14.88 -1.17 -4.79
N PHE A 251 -14.84 -0.07 -4.05
CA PHE A 251 -13.73 0.18 -3.14
C PHE A 251 -14.11 0.91 -1.86
N VAL A 252 -13.30 0.71 -0.83
CA VAL A 252 -13.27 1.49 0.41
C VAL A 252 -11.83 1.89 0.71
N ILE A 253 -11.55 3.19 0.70
CA ILE A 253 -10.27 3.76 1.12
C ILE A 253 -10.51 4.57 2.38
N ARG A 254 -10.05 4.09 3.52
CA ARG A 254 -10.43 4.67 4.81
C ARG A 254 -9.32 4.75 5.85
N SER A 255 -9.29 5.83 6.61
CA SER A 255 -8.39 5.96 7.77
C SER A 255 -6.92 5.73 7.40
N ASN A 256 -6.50 6.17 6.21
CA ASN A 256 -5.12 6.12 5.78
C ASN A 256 -4.46 7.49 5.91
N ASP A 257 -3.15 7.50 6.16
CA ASP A 257 -2.28 8.65 6.08
C ASP A 257 -1.52 8.61 4.75
N ILE A 258 -1.84 9.51 3.82
CA ILE A 258 -1.31 9.54 2.45
C ILE A 258 -0.57 10.86 2.24
N ILE A 259 0.75 10.81 2.33
CA ILE A 259 1.58 12.00 2.51
C ILE A 259 2.72 12.04 1.51
N GLY A 260 2.95 13.19 0.87
CA GLY A 260 4.20 13.42 0.15
C GLY A 260 4.34 12.66 -1.17
N ASN A 261 3.23 12.25 -1.82
CA ASN A 261 3.26 11.57 -3.12
C ASN A 261 3.01 12.57 -4.27
N ARG A 262 3.06 12.10 -5.53
CA ARG A 262 2.65 12.91 -6.70
C ARG A 262 1.20 13.37 -6.60
N TYR A 263 0.33 12.49 -6.14
CA TYR A 263 -1.09 12.71 -5.85
C TYR A 263 -1.49 11.76 -4.73
N GLY A 264 -2.56 12.06 -3.99
CA GLY A 264 -3.01 11.22 -2.89
C GLY A 264 -3.72 9.96 -3.37
N ILE A 265 -4.97 10.13 -3.83
CA ILE A 265 -5.85 9.05 -4.29
C ILE A 265 -6.31 9.34 -5.72
N THR A 266 -6.31 8.32 -6.58
CA THR A 266 -6.97 8.36 -7.89
C THR A 266 -7.95 7.19 -8.04
N ASN A 267 -9.10 7.45 -8.66
CA ASN A 267 -10.05 6.44 -9.08
C ASN A 267 -10.60 6.78 -10.48
N ALA A 268 -10.72 5.76 -11.33
CA ALA A 268 -11.18 5.95 -12.70
C ALA A 268 -12.16 4.87 -13.20
N GLY A 269 -12.99 5.26 -14.17
CA GLY A 269 -13.86 4.39 -14.97
C GLY A 269 -15.05 3.80 -14.20
N ASN A 270 -15.47 2.58 -14.54
CA ASN A 270 -16.65 1.89 -13.96
C ASN A 270 -16.47 1.53 -12.47
N SER A 271 -16.34 2.56 -11.63
CA SER A 271 -15.92 2.49 -10.24
C SER A 271 -16.88 3.26 -9.35
N THR A 272 -17.29 2.64 -8.24
CA THR A 272 -18.05 3.26 -7.15
C THR A 272 -17.39 2.91 -5.82
N GLY A 273 -17.55 3.73 -4.80
CA GLY A 273 -16.89 3.44 -3.52
C GLY A 273 -17.00 4.55 -2.50
N LYS A 274 -16.21 4.38 -1.43
CA LYS A 274 -16.10 5.33 -0.33
C LYS A 274 -14.66 5.75 -0.12
N ILE A 275 -14.44 7.05 0.07
CA ILE A 275 -13.18 7.63 0.53
C ILE A 275 -13.51 8.37 1.83
N GLU A 276 -13.16 7.77 2.97
CA GLU A 276 -13.59 8.31 4.27
C GLU A 276 -12.48 8.39 5.32
N ARG A 277 -12.44 9.46 6.11
CA ARG A 277 -11.54 9.57 7.27
C ARG A 277 -10.04 9.48 6.97
N ASN A 278 -9.60 9.84 5.76
CA ASN A 278 -8.18 9.83 5.40
C ASN A 278 -7.51 11.18 5.68
N ASN A 279 -6.22 11.16 6.00
CA ASN A 279 -5.37 12.35 5.94
C ASN A 279 -4.60 12.33 4.61
N ILE A 280 -4.84 13.31 3.76
CA ILE A 280 -4.30 13.38 2.40
C ILE A 280 -3.53 14.69 2.28
N LEU A 281 -2.23 14.62 2.60
CA LEU A 281 -1.43 15.80 2.92
C LEU A 281 -0.21 15.93 2.02
N HIS A 282 0.11 17.14 1.58
CA HIS A 282 1.38 17.42 0.89
C HIS A 282 1.65 16.52 -0.33
N ASN A 283 0.62 16.08 -1.05
CA ASN A 283 0.81 15.30 -2.26
C ASN A 283 1.06 16.25 -3.43
N ASN A 284 2.31 16.69 -3.57
CA ASN A 284 2.74 17.73 -4.50
C ASN A 284 4.18 17.54 -5.00
N THR A 285 4.70 16.30 -5.01
CA THR A 285 6.07 16.04 -5.49
C THR A 285 6.26 16.39 -6.98
N GLU A 286 5.20 16.25 -7.77
CA GLU A 286 5.10 16.86 -9.10
C GLU A 286 4.50 18.26 -8.97
N THR A 287 5.28 19.28 -9.33
CA THR A 287 4.87 20.68 -9.20
C THR A 287 4.01 21.17 -10.37
N ASN A 288 3.95 20.43 -11.48
CA ASN A 288 3.07 20.77 -12.60
C ASN A 288 1.63 20.31 -12.30
N PRO A 289 0.69 21.26 -12.07
CA PRO A 289 -0.68 20.93 -11.66
C PRO A 289 -1.49 20.22 -12.76
N LEU A 290 -1.05 20.26 -14.03
CA LEU A 290 -1.74 19.57 -15.13
C LEU A 290 -1.52 18.05 -15.15
N VAL A 291 -0.51 17.57 -14.44
CA VAL A 291 -0.12 16.15 -14.45
C VAL A 291 -0.07 15.54 -13.07
N GLY A 292 -0.38 16.26 -12.00
CA GLY A 292 -0.35 15.72 -10.65
C GLY A 292 -0.89 16.67 -9.60
N GLY A 293 -0.72 16.27 -8.34
CA GLY A 293 -0.92 17.12 -7.18
C GLY A 293 -2.32 17.14 -6.59
N SER A 294 -3.28 16.35 -7.11
CA SER A 294 -4.59 16.23 -6.46
C SER A 294 -4.49 15.43 -5.17
N GLY A 295 -5.16 15.89 -4.12
CA GLY A 295 -5.46 15.07 -2.95
C GLY A 295 -6.30 13.86 -3.37
N ILE A 296 -7.45 14.11 -3.99
CA ILE A 296 -8.28 13.06 -4.62
C ILE A 296 -8.57 13.46 -6.08
N SER A 297 -8.40 12.53 -7.01
CA SER A 297 -8.79 12.69 -8.40
C SER A 297 -9.76 11.59 -8.84
N LEU A 298 -10.94 11.99 -9.33
CA LEU A 298 -11.94 11.07 -9.88
C LEU A 298 -12.11 11.30 -11.38
N TYR A 299 -12.02 10.23 -12.16
CA TYR A 299 -12.05 10.29 -13.63
C TYR A 299 -13.14 9.37 -14.20
N GLY A 300 -14.25 9.94 -14.65
CA GLY A 300 -15.35 9.20 -15.27
C GLY A 300 -15.94 8.09 -14.38
N THR A 301 -15.99 8.33 -13.07
CA THR A 301 -16.46 7.38 -12.05
C THR A 301 -17.98 7.32 -11.98
N LYS A 302 -18.51 6.19 -11.47
CA LYS A 302 -19.85 6.18 -10.87
C LYS A 302 -19.81 6.93 -9.53
N MET A 303 -20.93 6.96 -8.80
CA MET A 303 -21.04 7.67 -7.53
C MET A 303 -19.94 7.24 -6.54
N VAL A 304 -19.13 8.18 -6.07
CA VAL A 304 -18.17 8.01 -4.99
C VAL A 304 -18.57 8.89 -3.81
N MET A 305 -18.69 8.28 -2.63
CA MET A 305 -18.99 8.99 -1.39
C MET A 305 -17.68 9.44 -0.74
N ILE A 306 -17.53 10.74 -0.52
CA ILE A 306 -16.31 11.33 0.07
C ILE A 306 -16.70 12.06 1.35
N THR A 307 -16.17 11.63 2.50
CA THR A 307 -16.60 12.18 3.80
C THR A 307 -15.52 12.12 4.87
N GLU A 308 -15.53 13.07 5.79
CA GLU A 308 -14.65 13.10 6.97
C GLU A 308 -13.13 13.07 6.63
N ASN A 309 -12.72 13.41 5.41
CA ASN A 309 -11.30 13.43 5.04
C ASN A 309 -10.66 14.77 5.41
N ASN A 310 -9.38 14.75 5.77
CA ASN A 310 -8.55 15.93 5.90
C ASN A 310 -7.64 16.05 4.67
N ILE A 311 -7.88 17.04 3.84
CA ILE A 311 -7.22 17.22 2.54
C ILE A 311 -6.50 18.56 2.56
N ALA A 312 -5.17 18.54 2.67
CA ALA A 312 -4.41 19.77 2.85
C ALA A 312 -3.05 19.81 2.14
N ASN A 313 -2.64 21.03 1.76
CA ASN A 313 -1.33 21.32 1.19
C ASN A 313 -0.99 20.51 -0.09
N ASN A 314 -2.01 20.06 -0.83
CA ASN A 314 -1.86 19.47 -2.15
C ASN A 314 -1.90 20.57 -3.24
N LEU A 315 -1.66 20.28 -4.52
CA LEU A 315 -1.87 21.26 -5.60
C LEU A 315 -3.36 21.49 -5.91
N TRP A 316 -4.17 20.45 -5.68
CA TRP A 316 -5.63 20.47 -5.76
C TRP A 316 -6.21 19.69 -4.60
N GLY A 317 -7.34 20.11 -4.04
CA GLY A 317 -8.04 19.32 -3.02
C GLY A 317 -8.67 18.09 -3.65
N ILE A 318 -9.80 18.27 -4.34
CA ILE A 318 -10.48 17.25 -5.12
C ILE A 318 -10.66 17.72 -6.57
N THR A 319 -10.32 16.87 -7.53
CA THR A 319 -10.58 17.12 -8.96
C THR A 319 -11.57 16.09 -9.50
N LEU A 320 -12.70 16.55 -10.05
CA LEU A 320 -13.68 15.72 -10.75
C LEU A 320 -13.51 15.94 -12.24
N ILE A 321 -13.27 14.87 -13.00
CA ILE A 321 -12.88 14.96 -14.42
C ILE A 321 -13.77 14.05 -15.27
N GLN A 322 -14.01 14.47 -16.52
CA GLN A 322 -14.93 13.83 -17.45
C GLN A 322 -16.37 13.82 -16.90
N ASN A 323 -16.96 12.63 -16.78
CA ASN A 323 -18.30 12.41 -16.27
C ASN A 323 -18.29 11.82 -14.85
N ALA A 324 -17.25 12.08 -14.05
CA ALA A 324 -17.17 11.62 -12.68
C ALA A 324 -18.38 12.07 -11.85
N LEU A 325 -18.82 11.20 -10.95
CA LEU A 325 -19.91 11.44 -10.01
C LEU A 325 -19.38 11.33 -8.59
N ALA A 326 -19.67 12.34 -7.78
CA ALA A 326 -19.27 12.40 -6.39
C ALA A 326 -20.37 13.01 -5.53
N ASN A 327 -20.46 12.50 -4.31
CA ASN A 327 -21.25 13.09 -3.24
C ASN A 327 -20.30 13.34 -2.07
N LEU A 328 -20.15 14.61 -1.71
CA LEU A 328 -19.31 15.11 -0.64
C LEU A 328 -20.15 15.56 0.57
N GLY A 329 -21.47 15.36 0.56
CA GLY A 329 -22.39 15.79 1.62
C GLY A 329 -23.82 15.94 1.10
N SER A 330 -24.80 15.29 1.74
CA SER A 330 -26.22 15.30 1.39
C SER A 330 -27.07 14.93 2.62
N ASP A 331 -28.14 15.70 2.85
CA ASP A 331 -29.15 15.41 3.87
C ASP A 331 -30.29 14.51 3.35
N ASP A 332 -30.33 14.24 2.04
CA ASP A 332 -31.35 13.39 1.44
C ASP A 332 -31.13 11.93 1.86
N ALA A 333 -32.18 11.27 2.34
CA ALA A 333 -32.07 9.91 2.88
C ALA A 333 -31.58 8.86 1.86
N GLU A 334 -31.85 9.06 0.57
CA GLU A 334 -31.48 8.10 -0.50
C GLU A 334 -30.00 8.14 -0.86
N ASP A 335 -29.33 9.28 -0.66
CA ASP A 335 -27.91 9.47 -0.94
C ASP A 335 -27.17 10.15 0.21
N PHE A 336 -27.62 9.89 1.45
CA PHE A 336 -27.12 10.54 2.64
C PHE A 336 -25.59 10.46 2.74
N ASN A 337 -24.98 11.61 2.96
CA ASN A 337 -23.56 11.75 3.22
C ASN A 337 -23.38 12.87 4.27
N PRO A 338 -22.74 12.61 5.41
CA PRO A 338 -22.58 13.65 6.42
C PRO A 338 -21.61 14.78 5.99
N GLY A 339 -20.84 14.60 4.91
CA GLY A 339 -19.85 15.57 4.48
C GLY A 339 -18.64 15.61 5.40
N LEU A 340 -18.46 16.69 6.16
CA LEU A 340 -17.39 16.83 7.16
C LEU A 340 -15.96 16.68 6.62
N ASN A 341 -15.74 16.90 5.32
CA ASN A 341 -14.38 16.99 4.80
C ASN A 341 -13.76 18.35 5.21
N LEU A 342 -12.47 18.33 5.52
CA LEU A 342 -11.68 19.50 5.90
C LEU A 342 -10.68 19.82 4.78
N PHE A 343 -10.71 21.06 4.32
CA PHE A 343 -9.83 21.56 3.26
C PHE A 343 -8.94 22.69 3.76
N SER A 344 -7.64 22.60 3.48
CA SER A 344 -6.68 23.64 3.84
C SER A 344 -5.55 23.77 2.83
N ASN A 345 -5.33 24.99 2.31
CA ASN A 345 -4.16 25.34 1.51
C ASN A 345 -3.89 24.38 0.33
N ASN A 346 -4.92 23.80 -0.27
CA ASN A 346 -4.75 23.05 -1.51
C ASN A 346 -4.71 24.05 -2.64
N GLY A 347 -3.59 24.19 -3.35
CA GLY A 347 -3.48 25.27 -4.32
C GLY A 347 -2.29 25.18 -5.25
N ASN A 348 -2.44 25.85 -6.38
CA ASN A 348 -1.42 25.96 -7.42
C ASN A 348 -1.49 27.36 -8.04
N GLY A 349 -0.35 27.88 -8.52
CA GLY A 349 -0.30 29.22 -9.12
C GLY A 349 -0.69 30.36 -8.17
N GLY A 350 -0.65 30.14 -6.85
CA GLY A 350 -1.09 31.12 -5.85
C GLY A 350 -2.60 31.14 -5.59
N ILE A 351 -3.38 30.26 -6.24
CA ILE A 351 -4.83 30.13 -6.07
C ILE A 351 -5.13 28.85 -5.29
N THR A 352 -6.13 28.91 -4.40
CA THR A 352 -6.60 27.76 -3.62
C THR A 352 -7.76 27.08 -4.34
N TYR A 353 -7.71 25.76 -4.47
CA TYR A 353 -8.73 24.91 -5.08
C TYR A 353 -9.06 23.75 -4.14
N ALA A 354 -10.11 23.92 -3.33
CA ALA A 354 -10.60 22.86 -2.46
C ALA A 354 -11.35 21.78 -3.27
N LEU A 355 -12.22 22.22 -4.20
CA LEU A 355 -12.89 21.35 -5.16
C LEU A 355 -12.85 21.98 -6.55
N TYR A 356 -12.46 21.19 -7.54
CA TYR A 356 -12.51 21.56 -8.94
C TYR A 356 -13.46 20.60 -9.67
N ASN A 357 -14.70 21.04 -9.90
CA ASN A 357 -15.71 20.27 -10.62
C ASN A 357 -15.58 20.49 -12.13
N ASN A 358 -14.67 19.76 -12.79
CA ASN A 358 -14.50 19.81 -14.25
C ASN A 358 -15.49 18.89 -15.00
N THR A 359 -16.73 18.82 -14.52
CA THR A 359 -17.77 17.96 -15.07
C THR A 359 -19.07 18.75 -15.23
N PRO A 360 -19.98 18.35 -16.13
CA PRO A 360 -21.33 18.94 -16.20
C PRO A 360 -22.26 18.47 -15.07
N ASN A 361 -21.79 17.59 -14.18
CA ASN A 361 -22.63 16.94 -13.19
C ASN A 361 -22.82 17.80 -11.94
N LEU A 362 -24.03 17.76 -11.39
CA LEU A 362 -24.33 18.31 -10.07
C LEU A 362 -23.51 17.58 -9.00
N VAL A 363 -22.95 18.32 -8.06
CA VAL A 363 -22.23 17.78 -6.90
C VAL A 363 -22.92 18.27 -5.63
N LYS A 364 -23.38 17.34 -4.79
CA LYS A 364 -23.83 17.65 -3.42
C LYS A 364 -22.61 17.62 -2.50
N ALA A 365 -22.38 18.69 -1.75
CA ALA A 365 -21.20 18.90 -0.93
C ALA A 365 -21.51 19.67 0.37
N LEU A 366 -22.65 19.35 0.99
CA LEU A 366 -23.11 19.95 2.24
C LEU A 366 -22.16 19.60 3.41
N HIS A 367 -22.18 20.42 4.46
CA HIS A 367 -21.53 20.19 5.75
C HIS A 367 -20.00 20.03 5.71
N ASN A 368 -19.33 20.55 4.69
CA ASN A 368 -17.87 20.53 4.59
C ASN A 368 -17.25 21.80 5.18
N CYS A 369 -15.99 21.70 5.62
CA CYS A 369 -15.15 22.83 5.99
C CYS A 369 -14.19 23.15 4.85
N TRP A 370 -14.51 24.17 4.05
CA TRP A 370 -13.78 24.52 2.83
C TRP A 370 -12.49 25.31 3.08
N ILE A 371 -12.43 26.04 4.19
CA ILE A 371 -11.24 26.79 4.62
C ILE A 371 -11.08 26.61 6.12
N THR A 372 -10.18 25.72 6.54
CA THR A 372 -9.92 25.52 7.97
C THR A 372 -9.25 26.74 8.63
N GLY A 373 -9.43 26.87 9.94
CA GLY A 373 -8.76 27.91 10.74
C GLY A 373 -9.51 29.23 10.86
N LYS A 374 -10.64 29.41 10.16
CA LYS A 374 -11.53 30.57 10.29
C LYS A 374 -13.00 30.19 10.11
N TYR A 375 -13.89 31.08 10.54
CA TYR A 375 -15.27 31.09 10.03
C TYR A 375 -15.22 31.62 8.60
N SER A 376 -15.82 30.90 7.66
CA SER A 376 -15.88 31.32 6.25
C SER A 376 -17.19 32.05 5.98
N THR A 377 -17.16 33.08 5.15
CA THR A 377 -18.39 33.58 4.51
C THR A 377 -18.74 32.73 3.29
N THR A 378 -19.93 32.90 2.72
CA THR A 378 -20.33 32.19 1.49
C THR A 378 -19.41 32.56 0.33
N GLU A 379 -19.02 33.83 0.23
CA GLU A 379 -18.13 34.32 -0.83
C GLU A 379 -16.75 33.66 -0.74
N GLU A 380 -16.19 33.54 0.48
CA GLU A 380 -14.91 32.87 0.67
C GLU A 380 -14.96 31.37 0.34
N VAL A 381 -16.10 30.72 0.57
CA VAL A 381 -16.31 29.31 0.18
C VAL A 381 -16.42 29.18 -1.34
N GLU A 382 -17.13 30.09 -2.00
CA GLU A 382 -17.24 30.14 -3.47
C GLU A 382 -15.86 30.27 -4.10
N ASP A 383 -14.99 31.15 -3.57
CA ASP A 383 -13.66 31.43 -4.12
C ASP A 383 -12.71 30.20 -4.17
N VAL A 384 -13.00 29.13 -3.42
CA VAL A 384 -12.18 27.91 -3.40
C VAL A 384 -12.84 26.70 -4.09
N ILE A 385 -14.02 26.89 -4.69
CA ILE A 385 -14.77 25.87 -5.43
C ILE A 385 -14.88 26.33 -6.88
N TYR A 386 -14.33 25.54 -7.82
CA TYR A 386 -14.50 25.81 -9.25
C TYR A 386 -15.66 24.99 -9.82
N HIS A 387 -16.68 25.64 -10.37
CA HIS A 387 -17.91 24.99 -10.88
C HIS A 387 -18.72 25.86 -11.85
N PHE A 388 -20.03 25.61 -11.99
CA PHE A 388 -20.97 26.36 -12.86
C PHE A 388 -20.85 27.89 -12.78
N GLN A 389 -20.52 28.46 -11.61
CA GLN A 389 -20.40 29.90 -11.45
C GLN A 389 -19.20 30.47 -12.23
N ASP A 390 -18.11 29.71 -12.32
CA ASP A 390 -16.91 30.06 -13.08
C ASP A 390 -17.07 29.74 -14.58
N ASP A 391 -17.71 28.61 -14.89
CA ASP A 391 -17.98 28.16 -16.25
C ASP A 391 -19.37 27.53 -16.34
N THR A 392 -20.27 28.22 -17.03
CA THR A 392 -21.68 27.82 -17.18
C THR A 392 -21.92 26.46 -17.86
N THR A 393 -20.89 25.85 -18.45
CA THR A 393 -20.97 24.49 -19.03
C THR A 393 -20.80 23.37 -17.99
N LEU A 394 -20.34 23.72 -16.79
CA LEU A 394 -20.08 22.80 -15.68
C LEU A 394 -21.30 22.64 -14.78
N GLY A 395 -21.30 21.60 -13.94
CA GLY A 395 -22.37 21.35 -12.99
C GLY A 395 -22.26 22.21 -11.74
N LYS A 396 -23.39 22.49 -11.09
CA LYS A 396 -23.42 23.23 -9.83
C LYS A 396 -22.89 22.38 -8.67
N VAL A 397 -22.16 23.02 -7.77
CA VAL A 397 -21.81 22.45 -6.46
C VAL A 397 -22.77 23.04 -5.44
N ILE A 398 -23.50 22.18 -4.73
CA ILE A 398 -24.38 22.58 -3.63
C ILE A 398 -23.60 22.37 -2.34
N TYR A 399 -23.11 23.45 -1.74
CA TYR A 399 -22.21 23.39 -0.59
C TYR A 399 -22.78 24.02 0.69
N GLN A 400 -24.02 24.53 0.67
CA GLN A 400 -24.70 25.08 1.84
C GLN A 400 -25.67 24.07 2.46
N PRO A 401 -25.71 23.94 3.80
CA PRO A 401 -24.84 24.63 4.74
C PRO A 401 -23.40 24.10 4.67
N PHE A 402 -22.43 24.92 5.06
CA PHE A 402 -21.04 24.52 5.25
C PHE A 402 -20.64 24.76 6.70
N GLU A 403 -19.72 23.95 7.21
CA GLU A 403 -19.31 23.97 8.61
C GLU A 403 -17.85 24.45 8.70
N CYS A 404 -17.63 25.77 8.74
CA CYS A 404 -16.32 26.39 8.96
C CYS A 404 -16.34 27.24 10.24
N GLY A 405 -15.36 27.07 11.14
CA GLY A 405 -15.26 27.89 12.35
C GLY A 405 -13.85 28.05 12.92
N GLN A 406 -13.61 29.21 13.56
CA GLN A 406 -12.32 29.61 14.12
C GLN A 406 -11.86 28.63 15.22
N ILE A 407 -10.69 28.03 15.01
CA ILE A 407 -9.96 27.19 15.95
C ILE A 407 -10.87 26.20 16.71
N VAL A 408 -11.15 25.06 16.09
CA VAL A 408 -10.59 23.86 16.70
C VAL A 408 -9.17 23.75 16.18
N SER A 409 -8.21 24.33 16.93
CA SER A 409 -6.83 23.87 16.87
C SER A 409 -6.94 22.40 17.17
N ILE A 410 -6.99 21.58 16.12
CA ILE A 410 -6.80 20.15 16.22
C ILE A 410 -7.66 19.54 17.36
N SER A 411 -8.93 19.93 17.53
CA SER A 411 -9.70 19.43 18.69
C SER A 411 -10.30 18.04 18.45
N ARG A 412 -9.86 17.35 17.39
CA ARG A 412 -10.01 15.89 17.22
C ARG A 412 -8.71 15.15 16.86
N ILE A 413 -7.54 15.77 17.06
CA ILE A 413 -6.25 15.04 17.19
C ILE A 413 -5.51 15.43 18.49
N ASN A 414 -5.90 16.49 19.21
CA ASN A 414 -5.39 16.78 20.55
C ASN A 414 -5.91 15.81 21.63
N GLU A 415 -6.90 14.97 21.33
CA GLU A 415 -7.34 13.98 22.31
C GLU A 415 -6.33 12.84 22.53
N ASN A 416 -5.35 12.66 21.63
CA ASN A 416 -4.29 11.65 21.75
C ASN A 416 -2.92 12.11 21.21
N GLN A 417 -2.71 13.40 20.90
CA GLN A 417 -1.37 13.89 20.55
C GLN A 417 -0.45 13.82 21.76
N PHE A 418 0.71 13.21 21.54
CA PHE A 418 1.79 13.20 22.51
C PHE A 418 3.13 13.41 21.82
N ASP A 419 4.04 14.04 22.56
CA ASP A 419 5.43 14.25 22.15
C ASP A 419 6.35 13.34 22.95
N ILE A 420 7.43 12.91 22.30
CA ILE A 420 8.47 12.06 22.89
C ILE A 420 9.76 12.87 22.95
N PHE A 421 10.29 13.12 24.16
CA PHE A 421 11.55 13.84 24.32
C PHE A 421 12.44 13.27 25.44
N PRO A 422 13.77 13.14 25.24
CA PRO A 422 14.46 13.31 23.97
C PRO A 422 14.10 12.18 22.99
N ASN A 423 14.28 12.45 21.70
CA ASN A 423 14.18 11.43 20.65
C ASN A 423 15.18 11.80 19.54
N PRO A 424 16.32 11.11 19.40
CA PRO A 424 16.65 9.82 20.04
C PRO A 424 16.84 9.89 21.56
N ALA A 425 16.43 8.84 22.26
CA ALA A 425 16.60 8.64 23.70
C ALA A 425 17.69 7.58 23.99
N ARG A 426 18.23 7.59 25.21
CA ARG A 426 19.19 6.58 25.68
C ARG A 426 18.54 5.66 26.72
N SER A 427 18.52 6.10 27.98
CA SER A 427 17.98 5.33 29.13
C SER A 427 16.60 5.79 29.60
N SER A 428 16.12 6.94 29.13
CA SER A 428 14.81 7.47 29.47
C SER A 428 14.29 8.46 28.44
N PHE A 429 12.98 8.52 28.31
CA PHE A 429 12.27 9.54 27.54
C PHE A 429 11.02 9.98 28.27
N SER A 430 10.51 11.13 27.89
CA SER A 430 9.31 11.76 28.42
C SER A 430 8.22 11.71 27.37
N ILE A 431 7.02 11.31 27.79
CA ILE A 431 5.79 11.39 27.01
C ILE A 431 5.00 12.59 27.54
N GLN A 432 4.95 13.66 26.77
CA GLN A 432 4.08 14.81 27.04
C GLN A 432 2.76 14.56 26.34
N THR A 433 1.68 14.32 27.10
CA THR A 433 0.33 14.03 26.56
C THR A 433 -0.70 15.03 27.08
N TYR A 434 -1.72 15.32 26.27
CA TYR A 434 -2.84 16.17 26.66
C TYR A 434 -3.98 15.41 27.37
N ASN A 435 -3.98 14.07 27.34
CA ASN A 435 -5.03 13.25 27.96
C ASN A 435 -4.45 11.99 28.61
N ASP A 436 -5.22 11.46 29.55
CA ASP A 436 -4.98 10.13 30.12
C ASP A 436 -5.21 9.07 29.05
N GLY A 437 -4.37 8.04 29.00
CA GLY A 437 -4.47 7.02 27.97
C GLY A 437 -3.64 5.79 28.24
N LEU A 438 -3.85 4.75 27.45
CA LEU A 438 -3.01 3.56 27.45
C LEU A 438 -1.86 3.80 26.46
N LEU A 439 -0.65 3.91 26.99
CA LEU A 439 0.57 3.95 26.20
C LEU A 439 1.06 2.52 25.97
N GLU A 440 1.31 2.17 24.72
CA GLU A 440 1.88 0.89 24.30
C GLU A 440 3.09 1.17 23.40
N ILE A 441 4.17 0.41 23.57
CA ILE A 441 5.36 0.53 22.72
C ILE A 441 5.62 -0.81 22.08
N PHE A 442 5.81 -0.78 20.77
CA PHE A 442 6.07 -1.93 19.94
C PHE A 442 7.47 -1.81 19.33
N ASN A 443 8.18 -2.92 19.24
CA ASN A 443 9.40 -2.97 18.43
C ASN A 443 9.05 -2.97 16.92
N MET A 444 10.06 -2.93 16.05
CA MET A 444 9.85 -2.97 14.58
C MET A 444 9.19 -4.26 14.08
N SER A 445 9.26 -5.34 14.85
CA SER A 445 8.55 -6.61 14.58
C SER A 445 7.08 -6.57 15.02
N GLY A 446 6.59 -5.45 15.56
CA GLY A 446 5.22 -5.31 16.03
C GLY A 446 4.94 -5.97 17.39
N ILE A 447 5.96 -6.48 18.09
CA ILE A 447 5.82 -7.06 19.43
C ILE A 447 5.72 -5.93 20.45
N LYS A 448 4.69 -5.97 21.30
CA LYS A 448 4.54 -5.03 22.42
C LYS A 448 5.61 -5.29 23.47
N VAL A 449 6.49 -4.33 23.67
CA VAL A 449 7.60 -4.38 24.64
C VAL A 449 7.33 -3.56 25.90
N PHE A 450 6.32 -2.68 25.88
CA PHE A 450 5.95 -1.86 27.02
C PHE A 450 4.47 -1.48 26.98
N GLU A 451 3.86 -1.39 28.16
CA GLU A 451 2.49 -0.90 28.34
C GLU A 451 2.38 -0.15 29.67
N LYS A 452 1.73 1.02 29.66
CA LYS A 452 1.45 1.79 30.87
C LYS A 452 0.28 2.75 30.67
N HIS A 453 -0.58 2.88 31.67
CA HIS A 453 -1.49 4.02 31.75
C HIS A 453 -0.72 5.29 32.12
N ILE A 454 -0.80 6.29 31.25
CA ILE A 454 -0.17 7.60 31.45
C ILE A 454 -1.24 8.66 31.68
N ASN A 455 -0.90 9.68 32.47
CA ASN A 455 -1.82 10.76 32.82
C ASN A 455 -1.55 11.99 31.95
N HIS A 456 -2.51 12.91 31.88
CA HIS A 456 -2.31 14.25 31.34
C HIS A 456 -1.04 14.91 31.92
N GLY A 457 -0.24 15.51 31.04
CA GLY A 457 1.02 16.17 31.36
C GLY A 457 2.25 15.35 30.99
N ASN A 458 3.34 15.55 31.72
CA ASN A 458 4.62 14.92 31.45
C ASN A 458 4.75 13.57 32.18
N ASN A 459 5.02 12.50 31.43
CA ASN A 459 5.22 11.16 31.96
C ASN A 459 6.61 10.66 31.60
N VAL A 460 7.48 10.51 32.60
CA VAL A 460 8.83 9.98 32.38
C VAL A 460 8.79 8.45 32.35
N ILE A 461 9.41 7.89 31.32
CA ILE A 461 9.57 6.45 31.12
C ILE A 461 11.06 6.16 31.11
N THR A 462 11.49 5.39 32.10
CA THR A 462 12.80 4.75 32.11
C THR A 462 12.68 3.43 31.37
N SER A 463 13.63 3.17 30.48
CA SER A 463 13.56 2.05 29.56
C SER A 463 14.92 1.41 29.40
N ASP A 464 14.94 0.08 29.48
CA ASP A 464 16.08 -0.78 29.16
C ASP A 464 15.95 -1.36 27.74
N PHE A 465 15.23 -0.68 26.83
CA PHE A 465 15.04 -1.13 25.46
C PHE A 465 16.38 -1.24 24.74
N THR A 466 16.51 -2.24 23.87
CA THR A 466 17.68 -2.36 23.00
C THR A 466 17.71 -1.18 22.01
N PRO A 467 18.90 -0.70 21.59
CA PRO A 467 19.01 0.34 20.57
C PRO A 467 18.26 -0.05 19.30
N GLY A 468 17.48 0.88 18.75
CA GLY A 468 16.60 0.59 17.63
C GLY A 468 15.42 1.56 17.50
N ILE A 469 14.55 1.29 16.55
CA ILE A 469 13.34 2.07 16.30
C ILE A 469 12.15 1.34 16.95
N TYR A 470 11.26 2.12 17.55
CA TYR A 470 10.05 1.65 18.21
C TYR A 470 8.85 2.47 17.74
N ILE A 471 7.69 1.82 17.73
CA ILE A 471 6.39 2.42 17.47
C ILE A 471 5.72 2.64 18.82
N VAL A 472 5.47 3.89 19.16
CA VAL A 472 4.75 4.27 20.39
C VAL A 472 3.32 4.58 20.00
N ARG A 473 2.36 3.87 20.59
CA ARG A 473 0.92 4.06 20.43
C ARG A 473 0.35 4.62 21.72
N LEU A 474 -0.43 5.68 21.64
CA LEU A 474 -1.26 6.18 22.73
C LEU A 474 -2.73 6.05 22.31
N GLY A 475 -3.47 5.21 23.03
CA GLY A 475 -4.88 4.94 22.75
C GLY A 475 -5.82 5.40 23.86
N ASN A 476 -7.00 5.87 23.46
CA ASN A 476 -8.16 6.03 24.33
C ASN A 476 -9.33 5.16 23.80
N LYS A 477 -10.54 5.27 24.40
CA LYS A 477 -11.69 4.41 24.05
C LYS A 477 -12.21 4.58 22.61
N SER A 478 -11.80 5.63 21.89
CA SER A 478 -12.37 6.01 20.59
C SER A 478 -11.34 6.30 19.49
N SER A 479 -10.05 6.45 19.81
CA SER A 479 -8.98 6.65 18.84
C SER A 479 -7.61 6.25 19.40
N HIS A 480 -6.61 6.16 18.51
CA HIS A 480 -5.21 5.99 18.90
C HIS A 480 -4.31 6.88 18.03
N THR A 481 -3.19 7.34 18.59
CA THR A 481 -2.16 8.11 17.90
C THR A 481 -0.84 7.38 17.99
N VAL A 482 -0.02 7.47 16.93
CA VAL A 482 1.24 6.76 16.82
C VAL A 482 2.40 7.74 16.60
N ARG A 483 3.55 7.45 17.22
CA ARG A 483 4.81 8.19 17.09
C ARG A 483 6.00 7.23 17.01
N LYS A 484 7.05 7.65 16.32
CA LYS A 484 8.33 6.92 16.25
C LYS A 484 9.21 7.30 17.46
N LEU A 485 9.76 6.32 18.15
CA LEU A 485 10.80 6.47 19.17
C LEU A 485 12.10 5.82 18.68
N ILE A 486 13.23 6.48 18.87
CA ILE A 486 14.56 5.96 18.54
C ILE A 486 15.34 5.82 19.85
N ILE A 487 15.85 4.63 20.12
CA ILE A 487 16.74 4.34 21.26
C ILE A 487 18.17 4.17 20.74
N GLN A 488 19.14 4.82 21.39
CA GLN A 488 20.58 4.80 21.06
C GLN A 488 21.43 4.16 22.15
#